data_AF-A0A7X3Y0U4-F1
#
_entry.id   AF-A0A7X3Y0U4-F1
#
_cell.length_a   1.000
_cell.length_b   1.000
_cell.length_c   1.000
_cell.angle_alpha   90.00
_cell.angle_beta   90.00
_cell.angle_gamma   90.00
#
_symmetry.space_group_name_H-M   'P 1'
#
loop_
_entity.id
_entity.type
_entity.pdbx_description
1 polymer ?
#
loop_
_entity_poly.entity_id
_entity_poly.type
_entity_poly.pdbx_seq_one_letter_code
_entity_poly.pdbx_strand_id
1 'polypeptide(L)'
;MKRSILPLVIVASGILFMNGTVASAEPRTESICNLGMVKGEQGRTCEVPVPAGCKVANFPGYDDPWVDISKGGKTSCAIDEKQTDWKTRIVGSCSACGTDNCSARFSVMFACGDSQPMTTQPRKVYKD
;
A
#
# COMPACT_ATOMS: atom_id res chain seq x y z
N MET A 1 -18.40 5.74 -76.93
CA MET A 1 -18.65 5.86 -75.47
C MET A 1 -19.08 4.51 -74.91
N LYS A 2 -18.20 3.76 -74.22
CA LYS A 2 -18.60 2.67 -73.31
C LYS A 2 -17.42 2.35 -72.39
N ARG A 3 -17.72 2.14 -71.11
CA ARG A 3 -16.88 2.45 -69.93
C ARG A 3 -15.91 1.31 -69.58
N SER A 4 -14.65 1.65 -69.32
CA SER A 4 -13.68 0.79 -68.62
C SER A 4 -14.15 0.48 -67.20
N ILE A 5 -14.19 -0.79 -66.84
CA ILE A 5 -14.48 -1.26 -65.48
C ILE A 5 -13.13 -1.59 -64.85
N LEU A 6 -12.66 -0.74 -63.92
CA LEU A 6 -11.52 -1.06 -63.06
C LEU A 6 -11.95 -2.03 -61.95
N PRO A 7 -11.10 -3.00 -61.55
CA PRO A 7 -11.39 -3.84 -60.39
C PRO A 7 -11.20 -3.02 -59.11
N LEU A 8 -12.25 -2.96 -58.30
CA LEU A 8 -12.25 -2.38 -56.96
C LEU A 8 -11.54 -3.37 -56.01
N VAL A 9 -10.29 -3.09 -55.65
CA VAL A 9 -9.57 -3.86 -54.62
C VAL A 9 -10.11 -3.44 -53.25
N ILE A 10 -10.98 -4.25 -52.66
CA ILE A 10 -11.45 -4.06 -51.28
C ILE A 10 -10.36 -4.60 -50.35
N VAL A 11 -9.56 -3.70 -49.79
CA VAL A 11 -8.64 -4.03 -48.70
C VAL A 11 -9.49 -4.21 -47.45
N ALA A 12 -9.72 -5.47 -47.06
CA ALA A 12 -10.36 -5.80 -45.79
C ALA A 12 -9.38 -5.45 -44.65
N SER A 13 -9.48 -4.21 -44.13
CA SER A 13 -8.84 -3.81 -42.89
C SER A 13 -9.45 -4.60 -41.74
N GLY A 14 -8.82 -5.71 -41.37
CA GLY A 14 -9.14 -6.46 -40.16
C GLY A 14 -8.89 -5.58 -38.94
N ILE A 15 -9.97 -5.21 -38.25
CA ILE A 15 -9.88 -4.58 -36.93
C ILE A 15 -9.41 -5.68 -35.97
N LEU A 16 -8.16 -5.59 -35.52
CA LEU A 16 -7.67 -6.38 -34.40
C LEU A 16 -8.42 -5.94 -33.14
N PHE A 17 -9.42 -6.71 -32.71
CA PHE A 17 -10.02 -6.56 -31.38
C PHE A 17 -8.95 -6.95 -30.35
N MET A 18 -8.23 -5.96 -29.83
CA MET A 18 -7.42 -6.11 -28.63
C MET A 18 -8.37 -6.40 -27.47
N ASN A 19 -8.56 -7.68 -27.14
CA ASN A 19 -9.14 -8.11 -25.87
C ASN A 19 -8.16 -7.79 -24.74
N GLY A 20 -8.05 -6.50 -24.40
CA GLY A 20 -7.32 -6.04 -23.23
C GLY A 20 -8.11 -6.45 -21.99
N THR A 21 -7.59 -7.39 -21.22
CA THR A 21 -8.06 -7.62 -19.84
C THR A 21 -7.74 -6.36 -19.04
N VAL A 22 -8.77 -5.57 -18.73
CA VAL A 22 -8.65 -4.50 -17.73
C VAL A 22 -8.32 -5.13 -16.39
N ALA A 23 -7.07 -5.00 -15.95
CA ALA A 23 -6.67 -5.39 -14.61
C ALA A 23 -7.43 -4.52 -13.61
N SER A 24 -8.41 -5.09 -12.93
CA SER A 24 -9.12 -4.44 -11.83
C SER A 24 -8.13 -4.19 -10.69
N ALA A 25 -7.80 -2.93 -10.42
CA ALA A 25 -7.00 -2.58 -9.26
C ALA A 25 -7.91 -2.50 -8.03
N GLU A 26 -7.73 -3.40 -7.06
CA GLU A 26 -8.42 -3.29 -5.77
C GLU A 26 -7.98 -1.99 -5.06
N PRO A 27 -8.91 -1.19 -4.49
CA PRO A 27 -8.55 0.00 -3.74
C PRO A 27 -7.72 -0.37 -2.51
N ARG A 28 -6.57 0.27 -2.37
CA ARG A 28 -5.64 0.06 -1.25
C ARG A 28 -5.53 1.31 -0.39
N THR A 29 -5.45 1.11 0.92
CA THR A 29 -5.28 2.19 1.90
C THR A 29 -4.04 1.94 2.75
N GLU A 30 -3.21 2.96 2.94
CA GLU A 30 -2.05 2.90 3.84
C GLU A 30 -2.42 3.44 5.21
N SER A 31 -2.11 2.71 6.29
CA SER A 31 -2.12 3.26 7.64
C SER A 31 -0.73 3.20 8.24
N ILE A 32 -0.40 4.21 9.05
CA ILE A 32 0.95 4.44 9.54
C ILE A 32 0.92 4.64 11.04
N CYS A 33 1.93 4.10 11.71
CA CYS A 33 2.22 4.38 13.10
C CYS A 33 3.68 4.80 13.28
N ASN A 34 3.93 5.82 14.11
CA ASN A 34 5.28 6.35 14.37
C ASN A 34 5.66 6.15 15.83
N LEU A 35 6.94 5.84 16.06
CA LEU A 35 7.56 5.68 17.37
C LEU A 35 8.76 6.61 17.48
N GLY A 36 8.86 7.29 18.63
CA GLY A 36 10.05 8.01 19.06
C GLY A 36 10.56 7.40 20.37
N MET A 37 11.88 7.34 20.52
CA MET A 37 12.56 6.77 21.69
C MET A 37 13.80 7.60 22.02
N VAL A 38 14.13 7.70 23.31
CA VAL A 38 15.40 8.29 23.78
C VAL A 38 16.43 7.21 24.11
N LYS A 39 17.71 7.60 24.24
CA LYS A 39 18.80 6.67 24.56
C LYS A 39 18.49 5.78 25.77
N GLY A 40 18.67 4.47 25.59
CA GLY A 40 18.44 3.45 26.62
C GLY A 40 16.97 3.05 26.79
N GLU A 41 16.01 3.79 26.24
CA GLU A 41 14.61 3.40 26.22
C GLU A 41 14.43 2.13 25.37
N GLN A 42 13.55 1.22 25.80
CA GLN A 42 13.28 -0.06 25.16
C GLN A 42 11.82 -0.49 25.38
N GLY A 43 11.35 -1.45 24.59
CA GLY A 43 10.01 -2.03 24.77
C GLY A 43 8.86 -1.11 24.34
N ARG A 44 9.16 -0.04 23.59
CA ARG A 44 8.14 0.81 22.98
C ARG A 44 7.52 0.08 21.80
N THR A 45 6.20 0.03 21.81
CA THR A 45 5.38 -0.55 20.75
C THR A 45 4.44 0.50 20.18
N CYS A 46 3.91 0.21 19.00
CA CYS A 46 2.89 1.04 18.42
C CYS A 46 1.97 0.21 17.54
N GLU A 47 0.72 0.64 17.44
CA GLU A 47 -0.37 -0.18 16.90
C GLU A 47 -0.92 0.48 15.64
N VAL A 48 -1.03 -0.31 14.57
CA VAL A 48 -1.78 0.03 13.36
C VAL A 48 -3.07 -0.78 13.37
N PRO A 49 -4.22 -0.17 13.71
CA PRO A 49 -5.50 -0.87 13.70
C PRO A 49 -5.91 -1.21 12.26
N VAL A 50 -6.45 -2.41 12.07
CA VAL A 50 -7.02 -2.82 10.77
C VAL A 50 -8.39 -2.17 10.62
N PRO A 51 -8.64 -1.35 9.60
CA PRO A 51 -9.94 -0.71 9.43
C PRO A 51 -11.04 -1.73 9.16
N ALA A 52 -12.27 -1.43 9.57
CA ALA A 52 -13.41 -2.30 9.36
C ALA A 52 -13.66 -2.56 7.87
N GLY A 53 -13.86 -3.82 7.49
CA GLY A 53 -14.07 -4.21 6.08
C GLY A 53 -12.78 -4.27 5.25
N CYS A 54 -11.61 -4.16 5.90
CA CYS A 54 -10.32 -4.28 5.26
C CYS A 54 -9.57 -5.53 5.77
N LYS A 55 -8.65 -6.01 4.94
CA LYS A 55 -7.63 -7.00 5.31
C LYS A 55 -6.26 -6.41 5.01
N VAL A 56 -5.21 -6.88 5.68
CA VAL A 56 -3.84 -6.55 5.25
C VAL A 56 -3.66 -7.04 3.81
N ALA A 57 -3.18 -6.14 2.96
CA ALA A 57 -2.86 -6.47 1.58
C ALA A 57 -1.55 -7.25 1.54
N ASN A 58 -1.40 -8.10 0.52
CA ASN A 58 -0.13 -8.75 0.24
C ASN A 58 0.70 -7.90 -0.71
N PHE A 59 2.02 -8.06 -0.67
CA PHE A 59 2.89 -7.44 -1.65
C PHE A 59 2.60 -8.01 -3.06
N PRO A 60 2.49 -7.20 -4.12
CA PRO A 60 2.09 -7.69 -5.44
C PRO A 60 2.99 -8.82 -5.95
N GLY A 61 2.41 -9.99 -6.19
CA GLY A 61 3.13 -11.19 -6.67
C GLY A 61 3.73 -12.08 -5.57
N TYR A 62 3.48 -11.77 -4.29
CA TYR A 62 3.95 -12.53 -3.13
C TYR A 62 2.80 -12.77 -2.15
N ASP A 63 2.95 -13.79 -1.30
CA ASP A 63 1.99 -14.09 -0.23
C ASP A 63 2.28 -13.32 1.07
N ASP A 64 3.40 -12.61 1.13
CA ASP A 64 3.80 -11.86 2.32
C ASP A 64 2.94 -10.60 2.52
N PRO A 65 2.59 -10.27 3.78
CA PRO A 65 1.91 -9.03 4.11
C PRO A 65 2.70 -7.81 3.65
N TRP A 66 2.00 -6.82 3.11
CA TRP A 66 2.60 -5.57 2.68
C TRP A 66 2.77 -4.62 3.86
N VAL A 67 3.92 -4.78 4.52
CA VAL A 67 4.36 -3.95 5.63
C VAL A 67 5.70 -3.33 5.29
N ASP A 68 5.87 -2.04 5.58
CA ASP A 68 7.14 -1.33 5.48
C ASP A 68 7.54 -0.76 6.84
N ILE A 69 8.84 -0.83 7.15
CA ILE A 69 9.41 -0.35 8.41
C ILE A 69 10.62 0.51 8.10
N SER A 70 10.51 1.81 8.37
CA SER A 70 11.64 2.73 8.32
C SER A 70 12.07 3.13 9.72
N LYS A 71 13.38 3.29 9.94
CA LYS A 71 13.94 3.61 11.25
C LYS A 71 15.12 4.56 11.17
N GLY A 72 15.30 5.35 12.23
CA GLY A 72 16.40 6.29 12.43
C GLY A 72 17.09 6.04 13.78
N GLY A 73 18.39 6.33 13.82
CA GLY A 73 19.23 6.08 15.00
C GLY A 73 19.65 4.63 15.15
N LYS A 74 20.31 4.32 16.27
CA LYS A 74 20.81 2.95 16.56
C LYS A 74 19.73 2.14 17.29
N THR A 75 18.75 1.64 16.56
CA THR A 75 17.74 0.69 17.06
C THR A 75 17.39 -0.34 15.98
N SER A 76 16.76 -1.45 16.36
CA SER A 76 16.19 -2.46 15.48
C SER A 76 14.68 -2.52 15.72
N CYS A 77 13.90 -2.58 14.65
CA CYS A 77 12.43 -2.55 14.73
C CYS A 77 11.85 -3.64 13.83
N ALA A 78 10.76 -4.26 14.27
CA ALA A 78 10.08 -5.35 13.56
C ALA A 78 8.60 -5.40 13.95
N ILE A 79 7.80 -6.14 13.18
CA ILE A 79 6.46 -6.53 13.62
C ILE A 79 6.60 -7.50 14.79
N ASP A 80 5.88 -7.21 15.87
CA ASP A 80 5.75 -8.12 17.00
C ASP A 80 4.66 -9.14 16.68
N GLU A 81 5.07 -10.27 16.10
CA GLU A 81 4.17 -11.38 15.74
C GLU A 81 3.40 -11.96 16.94
N LYS A 82 3.86 -11.75 18.18
CA LYS A 82 3.17 -12.25 19.37
C LYS A 82 2.00 -11.37 19.76
N GLN A 83 2.11 -10.06 19.51
CA GLN A 83 1.07 -9.07 19.86
C GLN A 83 0.19 -8.69 18.66
N THR A 84 0.64 -9.02 17.45
CA THR A 84 -0.08 -8.78 16.21
C THR A 84 -1.21 -9.78 16.03
N ASP A 85 -2.39 -9.26 15.75
CA ASP A 85 -3.50 -9.99 15.15
C ASP A 85 -3.72 -9.40 13.75
N TRP A 86 -3.30 -10.14 12.73
CA TRP A 86 -3.37 -9.73 11.33
C TRP A 86 -4.77 -9.36 10.83
N LYS A 87 -5.82 -9.67 11.59
CA LYS A 87 -7.21 -9.30 11.28
C LYS A 87 -7.66 -8.00 11.92
N THR A 88 -7.09 -7.63 13.06
CA THR A 88 -7.64 -6.54 13.90
C THR A 88 -6.60 -5.47 14.24
N ARG A 89 -5.34 -5.85 14.41
CA ARG A 89 -4.28 -4.93 14.84
C ARG A 89 -2.88 -5.46 14.52
N ILE A 90 -2.09 -4.62 13.85
CA ILE A 90 -0.66 -4.88 13.61
C ILE A 90 0.16 -4.11 14.63
N VAL A 91 1.11 -4.79 15.29
CA VAL A 91 1.93 -4.19 16.34
C VAL A 91 3.38 -4.13 15.88
N GLY A 92 3.91 -2.90 15.79
CA GLY A 92 5.35 -2.66 15.61
C GLY A 92 6.05 -2.55 16.96
N SER A 93 7.27 -3.06 17.07
CA SER A 93 8.10 -2.94 18.26
C SER A 93 9.55 -2.62 17.90
N CYS A 94 10.25 -1.95 18.81
CA CYS A 94 11.67 -1.63 18.66
C CYS A 94 12.49 -2.09 19.87
N SER A 95 13.72 -2.51 19.60
CA SER A 95 14.75 -2.78 20.61
C SER A 95 15.20 -1.48 21.30
N ALA A 96 16.11 -1.62 22.26
CA ALA A 96 16.72 -0.48 22.93
C ALA A 96 17.31 0.55 21.94
N CYS A 97 17.14 1.84 22.25
CA CYS A 97 17.73 2.92 21.48
C CYS A 97 19.18 3.21 21.91
N GLY A 98 20.12 3.16 20.97
CA GLY A 98 21.55 3.34 21.21
C GLY A 98 22.10 4.74 20.89
N THR A 99 21.25 5.64 20.36
CA THR A 99 21.56 7.06 20.09
C THR A 99 20.72 7.96 20.98
N ASP A 100 21.01 9.26 21.01
CA ASP A 100 20.25 10.21 21.85
C ASP A 100 18.76 10.22 21.51
N ASN A 101 18.45 10.09 20.21
CA ASN A 101 17.11 9.87 19.69
C ASN A 101 17.10 8.71 18.70
N CYS A 102 16.04 7.91 18.74
CA CYS A 102 15.68 6.95 17.71
C CYS A 102 14.23 7.19 17.26
N SER A 103 13.95 6.82 16.02
CA SER A 103 12.61 6.91 15.46
C SER A 103 12.29 5.66 14.64
N ALA A 104 11.02 5.31 14.54
CA ALA A 104 10.55 4.30 13.63
C ALA A 104 9.17 4.67 13.06
N ARG A 105 8.91 4.22 11.84
CA ARG A 105 7.63 4.34 11.16
C ARG A 105 7.27 2.96 10.63
N PHE A 106 6.10 2.48 11.01
CA PHE A 106 5.50 1.25 10.54
C PHE A 106 4.35 1.61 9.61
N SER A 107 4.40 1.15 8.37
CA SER A 107 3.36 1.34 7.36
C SER A 107 2.76 -0.02 7.02
N VAL A 108 1.44 -0.09 6.96
CA VAL A 108 0.71 -1.29 6.58
C VAL A 108 -0.26 -0.93 5.46
N MET A 109 -0.20 -1.68 4.36
CA MET A 109 -1.14 -1.53 3.26
C MET A 109 -2.34 -2.46 3.48
N PHE A 110 -3.54 -1.93 3.28
CA PHE A 110 -4.80 -2.64 3.43
C PHE A 110 -5.52 -2.75 2.09
N ALA A 111 -6.12 -3.90 1.83
CA ALA A 111 -7.09 -4.10 0.76
C ALA A 111 -8.49 -4.04 1.40
N CYS A 112 -9.27 -3.04 1.00
CA CYS A 112 -10.63 -2.84 1.50
C CYS A 112 -11.61 -3.13 0.37
N GLY A 113 -12.75 -3.74 0.68
CA GLY A 113 -13.84 -3.85 -0.31
C GLY A 113 -14.41 -2.46 -0.64
N ASP A 114 -15.23 -2.37 -1.70
CA ASP A 114 -15.86 -1.15 -2.24
C ASP A 114 -16.83 -0.41 -1.29
N SER A 115 -16.78 -0.69 0.02
CA SER A 115 -17.59 -0.07 1.05
C SER A 115 -16.75 0.60 2.14
N GLN A 116 -15.71 1.34 1.73
CA GLN A 116 -15.15 2.40 2.56
C GLN A 116 -15.09 3.69 1.73
N PRO A 117 -15.84 4.76 2.09
CA PRO A 117 -15.53 6.06 1.56
C PRO A 117 -14.11 6.40 2.03
N MET A 118 -13.18 6.43 1.09
CA MET A 118 -11.87 7.04 1.29
C MET A 118 -12.15 8.47 1.74
N THR A 119 -12.15 8.74 3.07
CA THR A 119 -12.20 10.11 3.55
C THR A 119 -10.93 10.75 3.03
N THR A 120 -11.07 11.48 1.93
CA THR A 120 -10.05 12.34 1.41
C THR A 120 -9.76 13.32 2.54
N GLN A 121 -8.70 13.09 3.31
CA GLN A 121 -8.24 14.11 4.22
C GLN A 121 -7.89 15.31 3.33
N PRO A 122 -8.53 16.47 3.52
CA PRO A 122 -8.20 17.63 2.72
C PRO A 122 -6.72 17.93 2.98
N ARG A 123 -5.92 17.90 1.91
CA ARG A 123 -4.53 18.32 1.95
C ARG A 123 -4.54 19.76 2.49
N LYS A 124 -4.19 19.96 3.76
CA LYS A 124 -3.99 21.28 4.34
C LYS A 124 -2.80 21.88 3.59
N VAL A 125 -3.08 22.75 2.63
CA VAL A 125 -2.07 23.63 2.05
C VAL A 125 -1.72 24.61 3.15
N TYR A 126 -0.62 24.34 3.87
CA TYR A 126 0.01 25.37 4.68
C TYR A 126 0.52 26.43 3.71
N LYS A 127 0.01 27.65 3.90
CA LYS A 127 0.43 28.83 3.15
C LYS A 127 1.43 29.54 4.06
N ASP A 128 2.66 29.67 3.59
CA ASP A 128 3.69 30.51 4.22
C ASP A 128 3.25 31.98 4.26
#